data_AF-A0A699T3X8-F1
#
_entry.id   AF-A0A699T3X8-F1
#
_cell.length_a   1.000
_cell.length_b   1.000
_cell.length_c   1.000
_cell.angle_alpha   90.00
_cell.angle_beta   90.00
_cell.angle_gamma   90.00
#
_symmetry.space_group_name_H-M   'P 1'
#
loop_
_entity.id
_entity.type
_entity.pdbx_description
1 polymer ?
#
loop_
_entity_poly.entity_id
_entity_poly.type
_entity_poly.pdbx_seq_one_letter_code
_entity_poly.pdbx_strand_id
1 'polypeptide(L)' 'MAGNVFGKLVTEGTRLEREATPRKDSNADNKRDEAIAYVRNQKAKSGNEVSTLCIFYNATGETLYYDQEHSWYGRVWDLL' A
#
# COMPACT_ATOMS: atom_id res chain seq x y z
N MET A 1 0.69 -6.61 13.55
CA MET A 1 1.12 -5.94 12.31
C MET A 1 -0.03 -6.06 11.32
N ALA A 2 -0.46 -4.96 10.71
CA ALA A 2 -1.54 -5.02 9.71
C ALA A 2 -1.07 -5.85 8.51
N GLY A 3 -1.84 -6.85 8.08
CA GLY A 3 -1.45 -7.82 7.06
C GLY A 3 -1.30 -7.28 5.63
N ASN A 4 -1.38 -5.95 5.46
CA ASN A 4 -1.45 -5.23 4.19
C ASN A 4 -0.39 -4.11 4.06
N VAL A 5 0.62 -4.09 4.94
CA VAL A 5 1.77 -3.17 4.87
C VAL A 5 3.02 -3.96 4.49
N PHE A 6 3.70 -3.52 3.43
CA PHE A 6 4.82 -4.27 2.82
C PHE A 6 6.13 -3.48 2.84
N GLY A 7 7.23 -4.21 3.00
CA GLY A 7 8.58 -3.64 3.05
C GLY A 7 8.96 -3.02 4.39
N LYS A 8 10.21 -2.55 4.47
CA LYS A 8 10.76 -1.92 5.67
C LYS A 8 10.41 -0.42 5.72
N LEU A 9 10.00 0.04 6.91
CA LEU A 9 9.80 1.46 7.17
C LEU A 9 11.12 2.22 7.16
N VAL A 10 11.14 3.39 6.53
CA VAL A 10 12.28 4.32 6.56
C VAL A 10 11.98 5.40 7.60
N THR A 11 12.62 5.33 8.76
CA THR A 11 12.38 6.24 9.90
C THR A 11 13.58 7.11 10.25
N GLU A 12 14.76 6.83 9.70
CA GLU A 12 16.01 7.53 10.01
C GLU A 12 16.25 8.71 9.06
N GLY A 13 16.94 9.75 9.56
CA GLY A 13 17.26 10.96 8.80
C GLY A 13 16.17 12.03 8.81
N THR A 14 16.42 13.12 8.10
CA THR A 14 15.47 14.21 7.84
C THR A 14 14.34 13.77 6.91
N ARG A 15 13.25 14.53 6.86
CA ARG A 15 12.11 14.23 5.97
C ARG A 15 12.53 14.08 4.50
N LEU A 16 13.45 14.93 4.03
CA LEU A 16 13.96 14.88 2.65
C LEU A 16 14.76 13.60 2.39
N GLU A 17 15.55 13.14 3.37
CA GLU A 17 16.30 11.88 3.25
C GLU A 17 15.37 10.66 3.25
N ARG A 18 14.32 10.69 4.09
CA ARG A 18 13.28 9.66 4.15
C ARG A 18 12.40 9.61 2.91
N GLU A 19 12.20 10.73 2.21
CA GLU A 19 11.53 10.78 0.90
C GLU A 19 12.43 10.25 -0.22
N ALA A 20 13.70 10.68 -0.25
CA ALA A 20 14.63 10.34 -1.31
C ALA A 20 14.98 8.85 -1.36
N THR A 21 15.06 8.19 -0.21
CA THR A 21 15.41 6.76 -0.11
C THR A 21 14.43 5.84 -0.86
N PRO A 22 13.12 5.83 -0.55
CA PRO A 22 12.12 5.04 -1.28
C PRO A 22 11.94 5.48 -2.74
N ARG A 23 12.30 6.71 -3.11
CA ARG A 23 12.21 7.19 -4.50
C ARG A 23 13.22 6.51 -5.43
N LYS A 24 14.38 6.10 -4.91
CA LYS A 24 15.46 5.45 -5.68
C LYS A 24 15.09 4.02 -6.09
N ASP A 25 14.44 3.28 -5.19
CA ASP A 25 13.98 1.93 -5.46
C ASP A 25 12.60 1.67 -4.83
N SER A 26 11.59 1.66 -5.70
CA SER A 26 10.20 1.40 -5.32
C SER A 26 9.90 -0.06 -5.01
N ASN A 27 10.80 -1.00 -5.34
CA ASN A 27 10.66 -2.42 -5.04
C ASN A 27 11.75 -2.94 -4.09
N ALA A 28 12.46 -2.05 -3.39
CA ALA A 28 13.38 -2.48 -2.33
C ALA A 28 12.69 -3.47 -1.37
N ASP A 29 13.41 -4.52 -0.99
CA ASP A 29 12.90 -5.63 -0.17
C ASP A 29 11.69 -6.39 -0.77
N ASN A 30 11.53 -6.40 -2.11
CA ASN A 30 10.42 -7.04 -2.83
C ASN A 30 9.01 -6.52 -2.46
N LYS A 31 8.93 -5.38 -1.76
CA LYS A 31 7.67 -4.85 -1.20
C LYS A 31 6.57 -4.64 -2.25
N ARG A 32 6.94 -4.28 -3.49
CA ARG A 32 5.98 -4.08 -4.57
C ARG A 32 5.47 -5.41 -5.08
N ASP A 33 6.33 -6.40 -5.23
CA ASP A 33 5.93 -7.74 -5.68
C ASP A 33 5.02 -8.42 -4.64
N GLU A 34 5.33 -8.28 -3.36
CA GLU A 34 4.47 -8.75 -2.26
C GLU A 34 3.10 -8.05 -2.27
N ALA A 35 3.08 -6.72 -2.43
CA ALA A 35 1.83 -5.96 -2.53
C ALA A 35 0.98 -6.39 -3.74
N ILE A 36 1.61 -6.63 -4.90
CA ILE A 36 0.94 -7.14 -6.10
C ILE A 36 0.36 -8.54 -5.85
N ALA A 37 1.14 -9.44 -5.24
CA ALA A 37 0.69 -10.78 -4.90
C ALA A 37 -0.51 -10.73 -3.94
N TYR A 38 -0.47 -9.84 -2.94
CA TYR A 38 -1.57 -9.63 -2.01
C TYR A 38 -2.86 -9.20 -2.70
N VAL A 39 -2.83 -8.12 -3.52
CA VAL A 39 -4.05 -7.64 -4.18
C VAL A 39 -4.59 -8.65 -5.20
N ARG A 40 -3.73 -9.42 -5.86
CA ARG A 40 -4.15 -10.54 -6.74
C ARG A 40 -4.83 -11.65 -5.95
N ASN A 41 -4.34 -11.97 -4.75
CA ASN A 41 -5.01 -12.93 -3.87
C ASN A 41 -6.39 -12.40 -3.43
N GLN A 42 -6.51 -11.10 -3.11
CA GLN A 42 -7.82 -10.50 -2.83
C GLN A 42 -8.76 -10.56 -4.04
N LYS A 43 -8.24 -10.38 -5.27
CA LYS A 43 -9.03 -10.58 -6.49
C LYS A 43 -9.54 -12.02 -6.61
N ALA A 44 -8.68 -13.01 -6.36
CA ALA A 44 -9.08 -14.41 -6.39
C ALA A 44 -10.21 -14.70 -5.38
N LYS A 45 -10.15 -14.10 -4.18
CA LYS A 45 -11.19 -14.24 -3.14
C LYS A 45 -12.52 -13.57 -3.51
N SER A 46 -12.48 -12.39 -4.14
CA SER A 46 -13.70 -11.71 -4.63
C SER A 46 -14.33 -12.38 -5.86
N GLY A 47 -13.65 -13.35 -6.47
CA GLY A 47 -14.17 -14.11 -7.61
C GLY A 47 -14.48 -13.23 -8.82
N ASN A 48 -15.68 -13.42 -9.39
CA ASN A 48 -16.10 -12.77 -10.63
C ASN A 48 -16.69 -11.36 -10.44
N GLU A 49 -16.66 -10.82 -9.22
CA GLU A 49 -17.12 -9.45 -8.97
C GLU A 49 -16.30 -8.42 -9.76
N VAL A 50 -16.95 -7.34 -10.20
CA VAL A 50 -16.24 -6.18 -10.76
C VAL A 50 -15.57 -5.44 -9.60
N SER A 51 -14.24 -5.43 -9.58
CA SER A 51 -13.46 -4.82 -8.51
C SER A 51 -12.24 -4.09 -9.04
N THR A 52 -11.78 -3.10 -8.29
CA THR A 52 -10.52 -2.40 -8.54
C THR A 52 -9.50 -2.83 -7.50
N LEU A 53 -8.27 -3.10 -7.95
CA LEU A 53 -7.16 -3.45 -7.07
C LEU A 53 -6.24 -2.23 -6.94
N CYS A 54 -6.12 -1.71 -5.72
CA CYS A 54 -5.34 -0.52 -5.43
C CYS A 54 -4.14 -0.85 -4.55
N ILE A 55 -2.99 -0.22 -4.85
CA ILE A 55 -1.79 -0.25 -4.01
C ILE A 55 -1.39 1.21 -3.78
N PHE A 56 -1.22 1.60 -2.52
CA PHE A 56 -0.74 2.93 -2.16
C PHE A 56 0.74 2.86 -1.82
N TYR A 57 1.55 3.64 -2.53
CA TYR A 57 2.97 3.78 -2.25
C TYR A 57 3.24 5.11 -1.54
N ASN A 58 3.59 5.05 -0.25
CA ASN A 58 3.94 6.23 0.50
C ASN A 58 5.46 6.48 0.42
N ALA A 59 5.83 7.53 -0.34
CA ALA A 59 7.18 8.06 -0.38
C ALA A 59 7.16 9.56 -0.02
N THR A 60 6.38 9.98 0.96
CA THR A 60 6.31 11.40 1.38
C THR A 60 7.38 11.80 2.39
N GLY A 61 8.13 10.82 2.91
CA GLY A 61 9.06 10.97 4.02
C GLY A 61 8.40 11.02 5.40
N GLU A 62 7.07 10.89 5.47
CA GLU A 62 6.30 10.86 6.72
C GLU A 62 5.28 9.72 6.72
N THR A 63 4.78 9.36 7.90
CA THR A 63 3.66 8.43 8.03
C THR A 63 2.37 9.09 7.52
N LEU A 64 1.70 8.44 6.57
CA LEU A 64 0.33 8.82 6.19
C LEU A 64 -0.66 8.24 7.19
N TYR A 65 -1.62 9.06 7.60
CA TYR A 65 -2.74 8.64 8.42
C TYR A 65 -3.97 8.52 7.55
N TYR A 66 -4.72 7.46 7.76
CA TYR A 66 -6.05 7.34 7.18
C TYR A 66 -6.96 8.38 7.84
N ASP A 67 -7.60 9.21 7.03
CA ASP A 67 -8.47 10.30 7.49
C ASP A 67 -9.95 9.95 7.24
N GLN A 68 -10.31 9.67 5.99
CA GLN A 68 -11.68 9.32 5.59
C GLN A 68 -11.71 8.42 4.35
N GLU A 69 -12.80 7.66 4.20
CA GLU A 69 -13.18 6.92 3.00
C GLU A 69 -14.59 7.35 2.59
N HIS A 70 -14.81 7.44 1.28
CA HIS A 70 -16.14 7.59 0.72
C HIS A 70 -16.29 6.71 -0.52
N SER A 71 -17.28 5.83 -0.51
CA SER A 71 -17.64 4.97 -1.65
C SER A 71 -18.92 5.51 -2.31
N TRP A 72 -18.79 6.16 -3.48
CA TRP A 72 -19.95 6.63 -4.27
C TRP A 72 -20.76 5.46 -4.83
N TYR A 73 -20.07 4.40 -5.29
CA TYR A 73 -20.63 3.13 -5.75
C TYR A 73 -19.72 1.98 -5.35
N GLY A 74 -20.31 0.87 -4.91
CA GLY A 74 -19.56 -0.27 -4.37
C GLY A 74 -19.09 -0.04 -2.93
N ARG A 75 -18.02 -0.73 -2.52
CA ARG A 75 -17.38 -0.58 -1.20
C ARG A 75 -15.91 -0.97 -1.28
N VAL A 76 -15.06 -0.39 -0.44
CA VAL A 76 -13.72 -0.95 -0.21
C VAL A 76 -13.88 -2.29 0.51
N TRP A 77 -13.26 -3.33 -0.04
CA TRP A 77 -13.38 -4.69 0.46
C TRP A 77 -12.26 -4.95 1.47
N ASP A 78 -12.64 -5.42 2.66
CA ASP A 78 -11.74 -5.98 3.68
C ASP A 78 -10.74 -4.97 4.31
N LEU A 79 -11.26 -4.01 5.08
CA LEU A 79 -10.50 -3.03 5.88
C LEU A 79 -10.32 -3.42 7.37
N LEU A 80 -10.67 -4.65 7.78
CA LEU A 80 -10.64 -5.11 9.18
C LEU A 80 -9.68 -6.29 9.39
#